data_AF-A0A2M6WXA5-F1
#
_entry.id   AF-A0A2M6WXA5-F1
#
_cell.length_a   1.000
_cell.length_b   1.000
_cell.length_c   1.000
_cell.angle_alpha   90.00
_cell.angle_beta   90.00
_cell.angle_gamma   90.00
#
_symmetry.space_group_name_H-M   'P 1'
#
loop_
_entity.id
_entity.type
_entity.pdbx_description
1 polymer ?
#
loop_
_entity_poly.entity_id
_entity_poly.type
_entity_poly.pdbx_seq_one_letter_code
_entity_poly.pdbx_strand_id
1 'polypeptide(L)'
;MVAAEQLPTMDLKPPSGFKFDKTKDGYTLIEDTPLEGSPRLSLSGFLEEDESRVLGETMLERGKNTAEQLGKLAGQHHLETMLEHQDEIPVEWREFYLVGAGTVWRGVYGRRYITCLDWSGDEWVLSFGSLGRSDWRSCDRLVRVSQVSQEELGFSES
;
A
#
# COMPACT_ATOMS: atom_id res chain seq x y z
N MET A 1 -7.49 44.71 -20.05
CA MET A 1 -7.56 43.24 -19.98
C MET A 1 -6.61 42.82 -18.87
N VAL A 2 -7.13 42.21 -17.81
CA VAL A 2 -6.38 41.88 -16.60
C VAL A 2 -5.66 40.55 -16.86
N ALA A 3 -4.35 40.50 -16.62
CA ALA A 3 -3.61 39.24 -16.70
C ALA A 3 -4.07 38.31 -15.58
N ALA A 4 -4.51 37.10 -15.94
CA ALA A 4 -4.80 36.06 -14.97
C ALA A 4 -3.48 35.58 -14.36
N GLU A 5 -3.30 35.80 -13.06
CA GLU A 5 -2.19 35.25 -12.29
C GLU A 5 -2.32 33.72 -12.28
N GLN A 6 -1.33 33.05 -12.87
CA GLN A 6 -1.22 31.59 -12.78
C GLN A 6 -0.79 31.24 -11.36
N LEU A 7 -1.66 30.52 -10.64
CA LEU A 7 -1.33 29.95 -9.34
C LEU A 7 -0.23 28.89 -9.51
N PRO A 8 0.69 28.75 -8.55
CA PRO A 8 1.78 27.77 -8.64
C PRO A 8 1.20 26.35 -8.57
N THR A 9 1.38 25.60 -9.66
CA THR A 9 1.07 24.17 -9.76
C THR A 9 2.30 23.36 -9.40
N MET A 10 2.13 22.34 -8.57
CA MET A 10 3.17 21.36 -8.25
C MET A 10 2.91 20.08 -9.03
N ASP A 11 3.73 19.82 -10.05
CA ASP A 11 3.74 18.54 -10.76
C ASP A 11 4.48 17.50 -9.92
N LEU A 12 3.73 16.60 -9.29
CA LEU A 12 4.29 15.38 -8.73
C LEU A 12 4.71 14.46 -9.88
N LYS A 13 6.03 14.34 -10.11
CA LYS A 13 6.56 13.30 -10.98
C LYS A 13 6.33 11.95 -10.31
N PRO A 14 5.75 10.96 -11.00
CA PRO A 14 5.74 9.60 -10.48
C PRO A 14 7.20 9.17 -10.22
N PRO A 15 7.51 8.58 -9.06
CA PRO A 15 8.88 8.17 -8.75
C PRO A 15 9.36 7.18 -9.82
N SER A 16 10.57 7.41 -10.36
CA SER A 16 11.13 6.62 -11.47
C SER A 16 11.62 5.22 -11.05
N GLY A 17 11.29 4.77 -9.84
CA GLY A 17 11.63 3.46 -9.27
C GLY A 17 11.39 3.42 -7.76
N PHE A 18 11.45 2.22 -7.15
CA PHE A 18 11.29 2.07 -5.70
C PHE A 18 12.41 2.80 -4.94
N LYS A 19 12.05 3.55 -3.91
CA LYS A 19 13.01 4.18 -2.99
C LYS A 19 13.83 3.12 -2.26
N PHE A 20 13.16 2.04 -1.86
CA PHE A 20 13.75 0.85 -1.24
C PHE A 20 13.80 -0.32 -2.24
N ASP A 21 14.40 -0.10 -3.41
CA ASP A 21 14.58 -1.14 -4.42
C ASP A 21 15.46 -2.30 -3.92
N LYS A 22 14.88 -3.51 -3.88
CA LYS A 22 15.52 -4.73 -3.38
C LYS A 22 16.34 -5.47 -4.45
N THR A 23 16.29 -5.07 -5.72
CA THR A 23 17.07 -5.72 -6.79
C THR A 23 18.58 -5.65 -6.51
N LYS A 24 19.05 -4.56 -5.90
CA LYS A 24 20.44 -4.38 -5.48
C LYS A 24 20.90 -5.37 -4.41
N ASP A 25 19.96 -5.94 -3.66
CA ASP A 25 20.20 -6.97 -2.64
C ASP A 25 20.09 -8.40 -3.22
N GLY A 26 19.96 -8.54 -4.55
CA GLY A 26 19.77 -9.83 -5.23
C GLY A 26 18.34 -10.38 -5.18
N TYR A 27 17.36 -9.54 -4.82
CA TYR A 27 15.95 -9.95 -4.84
C TYR A 27 15.39 -9.83 -6.25
N THR A 28 14.37 -10.63 -6.55
CA THR A 28 13.61 -10.56 -7.79
C THR A 28 12.22 -10.04 -7.52
N LEU A 29 11.76 -9.06 -8.29
CA LEU A 29 10.38 -8.59 -8.26
C LEU A 29 9.47 -9.64 -8.89
N ILE A 30 8.47 -10.11 -8.14
CA ILE A 30 7.52 -11.15 -8.59
C ILE A 30 6.20 -10.54 -9.01
N GLU A 31 5.73 -9.56 -8.24
CA GLU A 31 4.44 -8.91 -8.43
C GLU A 31 4.58 -7.46 -7.99
N ASP A 32 3.89 -6.56 -8.70
CA ASP A 32 3.84 -5.15 -8.34
C ASP A 32 2.50 -4.54 -8.71
N THR A 33 2.04 -3.63 -7.85
CA THR A 33 0.90 -2.77 -8.12
C THR A 33 1.42 -1.35 -8.27
N PRO A 34 1.49 -0.82 -9.51
CA PRO A 34 2.06 0.48 -9.76
C PRO A 34 1.21 1.57 -9.11
N LEU A 35 1.86 2.66 -8.71
CA LEU A 35 1.19 3.87 -8.24
C LEU A 35 0.65 4.65 -9.46
N GLU A 36 -0.67 4.80 -9.53
CA GLU A 36 -1.35 5.52 -10.62
C GLU A 36 -2.11 6.74 -10.07
N GLY A 37 -1.75 7.95 -10.51
CA GLY A 37 -2.41 9.19 -10.11
C GLY A 37 -2.34 9.44 -8.60
N SER A 38 -3.49 9.80 -8.00
CA SER A 38 -3.63 10.05 -6.55
C SER A 38 -4.65 9.06 -5.96
N PRO A 39 -4.23 7.81 -5.68
CA PRO A 39 -5.16 6.76 -5.26
C PRO A 39 -5.68 7.03 -3.84
N ARG A 40 -6.96 6.72 -3.62
CA ARG A 40 -7.54 6.70 -2.27
C ARG A 40 -7.23 5.38 -1.59
N LEU A 41 -6.65 5.44 -0.40
CA LEU A 41 -6.25 4.24 0.35
C LEU A 41 -7.27 3.89 1.44
N SER A 42 -7.42 2.60 1.72
CA SER A 42 -8.27 2.06 2.78
C SER A 42 -7.65 0.81 3.40
N LEU A 43 -8.08 0.46 4.61
CA LEU A 43 -7.65 -0.76 5.30
C LEU A 43 -8.69 -1.86 5.21
N SER A 44 -8.23 -3.11 5.15
CA SER A 44 -9.08 -4.30 5.28
C SER A 44 -8.44 -5.37 6.15
N GLY A 45 -9.28 -6.09 6.89
CA GLY A 45 -8.90 -7.34 7.55
C GLY A 45 -8.84 -8.51 6.55
N PHE A 46 -8.27 -9.62 7.01
CA PHE A 46 -8.12 -10.86 6.24
C PHE A 46 -8.38 -12.13 7.08
N LEU A 47 -8.69 -11.96 8.37
CA LEU A 47 -9.03 -13.04 9.29
C LEU A 47 -10.53 -13.32 9.21
N GLU A 48 -10.89 -14.59 9.34
CA GLU A 48 -12.28 -15.06 9.52
C GLU A 48 -12.65 -15.09 11.01
N GLU A 49 -13.95 -15.27 11.33
CA GLU A 49 -14.53 -15.00 12.67
C GLU A 49 -13.87 -15.76 13.84
N ASP A 50 -13.20 -16.89 13.59
CA ASP A 50 -12.55 -17.73 14.61
C ASP A 50 -11.02 -17.72 14.55
N GLU A 51 -10.43 -16.90 13.69
CA GLU A 51 -8.98 -16.90 13.48
C GLU A 51 -8.29 -15.80 14.30
N SER A 52 -7.25 -16.21 15.04
CA SER A 52 -6.35 -15.26 15.72
C SER A 52 -5.13 -14.89 14.87
N ARG A 53 -4.78 -15.74 13.89
CA ARG A 53 -3.66 -15.57 12.97
C ARG A 53 -3.74 -16.50 11.77
N VAL A 54 -3.11 -16.12 10.67
CA VAL A 54 -2.91 -16.98 9.48
C VAL A 54 -1.51 -16.85 8.90
N LEU A 55 -1.11 -17.83 8.09
CA LEU A 55 0.14 -17.76 7.34
C LEU A 55 0.10 -16.64 6.30
N GLY A 56 1.25 -16.06 5.98
CA GLY A 56 1.33 -14.93 5.03
C GLY A 56 0.82 -15.26 3.63
N GLU A 57 0.94 -16.51 3.20
CA GLU A 57 0.36 -16.97 1.94
C GLU A 57 -1.16 -16.92 1.94
N THR A 58 -1.79 -17.38 3.03
CA THR A 58 -3.24 -17.32 3.22
C THR A 58 -3.74 -15.87 3.30
N MET A 59 -3.01 -15.02 4.03
CA MET A 59 -3.31 -13.58 4.07
C MET A 59 -3.26 -12.97 2.65
N LEU A 60 -2.21 -13.26 1.87
CA LEU A 60 -2.06 -12.73 0.51
C LEU A 60 -3.18 -13.22 -0.41
N GLU A 61 -3.51 -14.51 -0.36
CA GLU A 61 -4.59 -15.10 -1.16
C GLU A 61 -5.95 -14.47 -0.84
N ARG A 62 -6.31 -14.35 0.45
CA ARG A 62 -7.56 -13.70 0.87
C ARG A 62 -7.58 -12.22 0.53
N GLY A 63 -6.44 -11.54 0.65
CA GLY A 63 -6.27 -10.16 0.22
C GLY A 63 -6.59 -9.98 -1.26
N LYS A 64 -6.10 -10.89 -2.11
CA LYS A 64 -6.38 -10.88 -3.55
C LYS A 64 -7.85 -11.16 -3.85
N ASN A 65 -8.44 -12.16 -3.22
CA ASN A 65 -9.88 -12.46 -3.39
C ASN A 65 -10.77 -11.27 -2.99
N THR A 66 -10.41 -10.57 -1.90
CA THR A 66 -11.10 -9.34 -1.47
C THR A 66 -10.87 -8.20 -2.47
N ALA A 67 -9.66 -8.12 -3.03
CA ALA A 67 -9.29 -7.08 -3.98
C ALA A 67 -10.05 -7.18 -5.31
N GLU A 68 -10.40 -8.39 -5.76
CA GLU A 68 -11.24 -8.60 -6.94
C GLU A 68 -12.63 -7.95 -6.81
N GLN A 69 -13.13 -7.78 -5.59
CA GLN A 69 -14.45 -7.22 -5.32
C GLN A 69 -14.42 -5.73 -4.94
N LEU A 70 -13.35 -5.29 -4.27
CA LEU A 70 -13.34 -3.99 -3.58
C LEU A 70 -12.18 -3.06 -3.98
N GLY A 71 -11.34 -3.44 -4.95
CA GLY A 71 -10.20 -2.65 -5.45
C GLY A 71 -8.84 -3.30 -5.18
N LYS A 72 -7.77 -2.81 -5.84
CA LYS A 72 -6.45 -3.47 -5.85
C LYS A 72 -5.73 -3.40 -4.49
N LEU A 73 -4.86 -4.37 -4.20
CA LEU A 73 -3.95 -4.28 -3.06
C LEU A 73 -2.90 -3.18 -3.30
N ALA A 74 -2.61 -2.37 -2.30
CA ALA A 74 -1.57 -1.37 -2.40
C ALA A 74 -0.17 -2.04 -2.38
N GLY A 75 0.70 -1.57 -3.28
CA GLY A 75 2.09 -2.03 -3.39
C GLY A 75 3.10 -1.19 -2.62
N GLN A 76 4.39 -1.52 -2.76
CA GLN A 76 5.51 -0.82 -2.12
C GLN A 76 5.52 0.66 -2.45
N HIS A 77 5.28 1.05 -3.71
CA HIS A 77 5.23 2.46 -4.09
C HIS A 77 4.19 3.25 -3.29
N HIS A 78 3.04 2.65 -2.99
CA HIS A 78 2.00 3.30 -2.20
C HIS A 78 2.47 3.52 -0.77
N LEU A 79 3.10 2.52 -0.15
CA LEU A 79 3.63 2.63 1.22
C LEU A 79 4.80 3.60 1.29
N GLU A 80 5.67 3.64 0.27
CA GLU A 80 6.74 4.64 0.18
C GLU A 80 6.18 6.05 0.08
N THR A 81 5.13 6.28 -0.72
CA THR A 81 4.45 7.57 -0.79
C THR A 81 3.77 7.93 0.54
N MET A 82 3.10 6.97 1.20
CA MET A 82 2.57 7.19 2.55
C MET A 82 3.67 7.61 3.53
N LEU A 83 4.85 6.98 3.45
CA LEU A 83 6.01 7.32 4.27
C LEU A 83 6.60 8.71 3.98
N GLU A 84 6.32 9.29 2.81
CA GLU A 84 6.72 10.66 2.47
C GLU A 84 5.70 11.70 2.97
N HIS A 85 4.46 11.27 3.19
CA HIS A 85 3.31 12.07 3.65
C HIS A 85 2.77 11.54 4.98
N GLN A 86 3.66 11.25 5.93
CA GLN A 86 3.33 10.55 7.18
C GLN A 86 2.33 11.29 8.05
N ASP A 87 2.35 12.62 7.99
CA ASP A 87 1.46 13.53 8.68
C ASP A 87 0.01 13.49 8.13
N GLU A 88 -0.16 13.01 6.90
CA GLU A 88 -1.48 12.81 6.28
C GLU A 88 -2.09 11.44 6.63
N ILE A 89 -1.30 10.50 7.19
CA ILE A 89 -1.82 9.18 7.58
C ILE A 89 -2.72 9.33 8.82
N PRO A 90 -3.97 8.81 8.80
CA PRO A 90 -4.88 8.90 9.93
C PRO A 90 -4.26 8.36 11.23
N VAL A 91 -4.50 9.06 12.34
CA VAL A 91 -3.96 8.69 13.67
C VAL A 91 -4.49 7.32 14.10
N GLU A 92 -5.71 6.99 13.72
CA GLU A 92 -6.37 5.71 13.98
C GLU A 92 -5.66 4.55 13.30
N TRP A 93 -4.84 4.80 12.26
CA TRP A 93 -4.11 3.72 11.60
C TRP A 93 -2.89 3.27 12.39
N ARG A 94 -2.41 4.10 13.34
CA ARG A 94 -1.20 3.85 14.14
C ARG A 94 -1.32 2.64 15.05
N GLU A 95 -2.53 2.14 15.32
CA GLU A 95 -2.74 0.90 16.07
C GLU A 95 -2.48 -0.38 15.23
N PHE A 96 -2.33 -0.23 13.91
CA PHE A 96 -2.18 -1.34 12.97
C PHE A 96 -0.79 -1.40 12.33
N TYR A 97 -0.40 -2.62 11.97
CA TYR A 97 0.64 -2.87 10.97
C TYR A 97 0.01 -2.78 9.58
N LEU A 98 0.46 -1.83 8.77
CA LEU A 98 -0.08 -1.58 7.44
C LEU A 98 0.67 -2.42 6.41
N VAL A 99 -0.05 -3.27 5.69
CA VAL A 99 0.54 -4.31 4.85
C VAL A 99 0.31 -4.00 3.38
N GLY A 100 1.40 -3.70 2.67
CA GLY A 100 1.44 -3.45 1.23
C GLY A 100 1.63 -4.74 0.43
N ALA A 101 0.60 -5.57 0.37
CA ALA A 101 0.64 -6.89 -0.26
C ALA A 101 0.58 -6.87 -1.80
N GLY A 102 0.42 -5.71 -2.42
CA GLY A 102 0.39 -5.54 -3.88
C GLY A 102 1.78 -5.61 -4.54
N THR A 103 2.87 -5.61 -3.77
CA THR A 103 4.23 -5.81 -4.27
C THR A 103 4.88 -6.98 -3.53
N VAL A 104 5.39 -7.96 -4.29
CA VAL A 104 6.00 -9.17 -3.74
C VAL A 104 7.41 -9.33 -4.28
N TRP A 105 8.36 -9.40 -3.37
CA TRP A 105 9.76 -9.69 -3.67
C TRP A 105 10.09 -11.15 -3.34
N ARG A 106 10.94 -11.76 -4.16
CA ARG A 106 11.58 -13.05 -3.85
C ARG A 106 13.04 -12.81 -3.50
N GLY A 107 13.42 -13.12 -2.27
CA GLY A 107 14.81 -13.04 -1.82
C GLY A 107 15.67 -14.19 -2.35
N VAL A 108 16.99 -14.07 -2.17
CA VAL A 108 18.00 -15.02 -2.67
C VAL A 108 17.81 -16.48 -2.22
N TYR A 109 17.15 -16.70 -1.07
CA TYR A 109 16.84 -18.03 -0.54
C TYR A 109 15.42 -18.51 -0.91
N GLY A 110 14.78 -17.89 -1.92
CA GLY A 110 13.45 -18.27 -2.41
C GLY A 110 12.28 -17.81 -1.54
N ARG A 111 12.54 -17.19 -0.39
CA ARG A 111 11.47 -16.64 0.48
C ARG A 111 10.83 -15.41 -0.14
N ARG A 112 9.52 -15.27 0.05
CA ARG A 112 8.76 -14.09 -0.38
C ARG A 112 8.64 -13.05 0.73
N TYR A 113 8.68 -11.80 0.33
CA TYR A 113 8.62 -10.63 1.19
C TYR A 113 7.68 -9.58 0.62
N ILE A 114 7.00 -8.88 1.51
CA ILE A 114 6.11 -7.76 1.20
C ILE A 114 6.47 -6.57 2.09
N THR A 115 6.04 -5.38 1.68
CA THR A 115 6.34 -4.14 2.41
C THR A 115 5.32 -3.89 3.51
N CYS A 116 5.78 -3.42 4.67
CA CYS A 116 4.94 -3.08 5.80
C CYS A 116 5.30 -1.67 6.33
N LEU A 117 4.31 -0.98 6.89
CA LEU A 117 4.51 0.21 7.72
C LEU A 117 4.02 -0.05 9.14
N ASP A 118 4.80 0.37 10.12
CA ASP A 118 4.43 0.33 11.53
C ASP A 118 4.71 1.66 12.22
N TRP A 119 3.83 2.06 13.15
CA TRP A 119 4.02 3.26 13.96
C TRP A 119 4.88 2.92 15.17
N SER A 120 6.08 3.50 15.24
CA SER A 120 7.05 3.22 16.31
C SER A 120 7.86 4.48 16.61
N GLY A 121 8.04 4.80 17.90
CA GLY A 121 8.88 5.95 18.30
C GLY A 121 8.41 7.31 17.78
N ASP A 122 7.09 7.50 17.64
CA ASP A 122 6.44 8.71 17.10
C ASP A 122 6.67 8.96 15.59
N GLU A 123 7.05 7.93 14.83
CA GLU A 123 7.17 7.97 13.38
C GLU A 123 6.65 6.68 12.72
N TRP A 124 6.31 6.74 11.42
CA TRP A 124 6.08 5.55 10.62
C TRP A 124 7.41 4.99 10.14
N VAL A 125 7.58 3.68 10.28
CA VAL A 125 8.78 2.96 9.85
C VAL A 125 8.40 1.95 8.77
N LEU A 126 9.20 1.89 7.71
CA LEU A 126 9.04 0.92 6.63
C LEU A 126 9.91 -0.30 6.87
N SER A 127 9.29 -1.48 6.76
CA SER A 127 9.95 -2.77 6.92
C SER A 127 9.49 -3.78 5.87
N PHE A 128 10.17 -4.93 5.79
CA PHE A 128 9.83 -6.01 4.86
C PHE A 128 9.48 -7.29 5.63
N GLY A 129 8.19 -7.68 5.59
CA GLY A 129 7.66 -8.87 6.24
C GLY A 129 7.78 -10.12 5.37
N SER A 130 8.12 -11.27 5.96
CA SER A 130 8.21 -12.54 5.22
C SER A 130 6.87 -13.29 5.18
N LEU A 131 6.46 -13.75 4.00
CA LEU A 131 5.22 -14.52 3.83
C LEU A 131 5.32 -15.97 4.32
N GLY A 132 6.53 -16.54 4.36
CA GLY A 132 6.73 -17.99 4.56
C GLY A 132 7.00 -18.42 6.00
N ARG A 133 7.18 -17.50 6.94
CA ARG A 133 7.56 -17.83 8.33
C ARG A 133 6.84 -17.03 9.40
N SER A 134 6.23 -15.91 9.02
CA SER A 134 5.51 -15.04 9.93
C SER A 134 4.02 -15.36 9.88
N ASP A 135 3.42 -15.48 11.05
CA ASP A 135 1.97 -15.47 11.19
C ASP A 135 1.49 -14.02 11.27
N TRP A 136 0.46 -13.70 10.50
CA TRP A 136 -0.19 -12.40 10.44
C TRP A 136 -1.46 -12.44 11.27
N ARG A 137 -1.73 -11.39 12.03
CA ARG A 137 -2.68 -11.34 13.14
C ARG A 137 -3.72 -10.23 12.94
N SER A 138 -4.61 -10.10 13.90
CA SER A 138 -5.67 -9.09 13.89
C SER A 138 -5.17 -7.65 14.00
N CYS A 139 -3.89 -7.41 14.34
CA CYS A 139 -3.27 -6.09 14.30
C CYS A 139 -2.71 -5.73 12.91
N ASP A 140 -2.68 -6.67 11.96
CA ASP A 140 -2.24 -6.41 10.60
C ASP A 140 -3.43 -6.02 9.72
N ARG A 141 -3.24 -5.04 8.83
CA ARG A 141 -4.26 -4.55 7.91
C ARG A 141 -3.70 -4.47 6.50
N LEU A 142 -4.38 -5.11 5.56
CA LEU A 142 -4.05 -4.97 4.14
C LEU A 142 -4.44 -3.57 3.68
N VAL A 143 -3.49 -2.86 3.11
CA VAL A 143 -3.73 -1.56 2.47
C VAL A 143 -4.28 -1.81 1.07
N ARG A 144 -5.35 -1.11 0.71
CA ARG A 144 -6.01 -1.24 -0.59
C ARG A 144 -6.16 0.11 -1.27
N VAL A 145 -6.03 0.09 -2.59
CA VAL A 145 -6.39 1.18 -3.48
C VAL A 145 -7.88 1.06 -3.78
N SER A 146 -8.67 2.01 -3.28
CA SER A 146 -10.09 2.10 -3.59
C SER A 146 -10.25 2.58 -5.02
N GLN A 147 -11.12 1.92 -5.80
CA GLN A 147 -11.54 2.47 -7.08
C GLN A 147 -12.41 3.69 -6.81
N VAL A 148 -11.97 4.86 -7.25
CA VAL A 148 -12.86 6.01 -7.38
C VAL A 148 -13.65 5.74 -8.66
N SER A 149 -14.93 5.35 -8.53
CA SER A 149 -15.84 5.37 -9.67
C SER A 149 -15.80 6.78 -10.27
N GLN A 150 -15.53 6.90 -11.57
CA GLN A 150 -15.52 8.18 -12.30
C GLN A 150 -16.90 8.89 -12.34
N GLU A 151 -17.87 8.51 -11.52
CA GLU A 151 -19.20 9.11 -11.50
C GLU A 151 -19.27 10.45 -10.73
N GLU A 152 -18.23 10.85 -9.99
CA GLU A 152 -18.18 12.17 -9.33
C GLU A 152 -17.44 13.27 -10.14
N LEU A 153 -17.36 13.13 -11.46
CA LEU A 153 -17.04 14.24 -12.38
C LEU A 153 -18.23 14.63 -13.26
N GLY A 154 -19.46 14.30 -12.83
CA GLY A 154 -20.69 14.87 -13.36
C GLY A 154 -20.91 16.30 -12.86
N PHE A 155 -19.97 17.21 -13.12
CA PHE A 155 -20.22 18.64 -12.93
C PHE A 155 -21.18 19.10 -14.03
N SER A 156 -22.32 19.62 -13.59
CA SER A 156 -23.30 20.28 -14.43
C SER A 156 -22.67 21.45 -15.17
N GLU A 157 -22.93 21.57 -16.46
CA GLU A 157 -23.11 22.88 -17.07
C GLU A 157 -24.48 22.94 -17.72
N SER A 158 -25.14 24.05 -17.42
CA SER A 158 -26.54 24.40 -17.68
C SER A 158 -26.74 24.95 -19.09
#